data_AF-A0A940DG86-F1
#
_entry.id   AF-A0A940DG86-F1
#
_cell.length_a   1.000
_cell.length_b   1.000
_cell.length_c   1.000
_cell.angle_alpha   90.00
_cell.angle_beta   90.00
_cell.angle_gamma   90.00
#
_symmetry.space_group_name_H-M   'P 1'
#
loop_
_entity.id
_entity.type
_entity.pdbx_description
1 polymer ?
#
loop_
_entity_poly.entity_id
_entity_poly.type
_entity_poly.pdbx_seq_one_letter_code
_entity_poly.pdbx_strand_id
1 'polypeptide(L)' 'MKKKSTNKRLFLIAGYSAQKIVDTGLIYMLQAMSEHGDTVLVMDSDVPQSELNKISKYVLHASAKKHGEYDFGSYKRAYT' A
#
# COMPACT_ATOMS: atom_id res chain seq x y z
N MET A 1 3.92 -9.77 6.48
CA MET A 1 3.57 -9.88 5.05
C MET A 1 2.44 -10.89 4.89
N LYS A 2 1.38 -10.52 4.17
CA LYS A 2 0.24 -11.39 3.88
C LYS A 2 0.66 -12.52 2.93
N LYS A 3 0.10 -13.71 3.10
CA LYS A 3 0.20 -14.78 2.10
C LYS A 3 -0.68 -14.47 0.89
N LYS A 4 -0.22 -14.84 -0.29
CA LYS A 4 -0.97 -14.68 -1.55
C LYS A 4 -2.34 -15.36 -1.47
N SER A 5 -3.38 -14.67 -1.93
CA SER A 5 -4.74 -15.19 -2.01
C SER A 5 -4.89 -16.21 -3.14
N THR A 6 -5.88 -17.10 -3.02
CA THR A 6 -6.35 -17.95 -4.14
C THR A 6 -7.24 -17.16 -5.11
N ASN A 7 -7.64 -15.94 -4.75
CA ASN A 7 -8.40 -15.04 -5.60
C ASN A 7 -7.52 -14.49 -6.74
N LYS A 8 -8.10 -14.30 -7.93
CA LYS A 8 -7.40 -13.80 -9.12
C LYS A 8 -7.34 -12.26 -9.20
N ARG A 9 -7.79 -11.54 -8.17
CA ARG A 9 -7.80 -10.07 -8.12
C ARG A 9 -6.55 -9.52 -7.43
N LEU A 10 -5.94 -8.52 -8.07
CA LEU A 10 -4.85 -7.70 -7.53
C LEU A 10 -5.31 -6.24 -7.48
N PHE A 11 -5.23 -5.65 -6.31
CA PHE A 11 -5.49 -4.22 -6.08
C PHE A 11 -4.17 -3.47 -6.00
N LEU A 12 -3.99 -2.49 -6.88
CA LEU A 12 -2.87 -1.57 -6.83
C LEU A 12 -3.37 -0.26 -6.20
N ILE A 13 -2.75 0.15 -5.10
CA ILE A 13 -3.13 1.34 -4.35
C ILE A 13 -1.95 2.30 -4.35
N ALA A 14 -2.20 3.53 -4.77
CA ALA A 14 -1.31 4.65 -4.56
C ALA A 14 -1.65 5.36 -3.24
N GLY A 15 -0.67 5.94 -2.58
CA GLY A 15 -0.89 6.72 -1.38
C GLY A 15 0.05 7.90 -1.24
N TYR A 16 -0.35 8.86 -0.42
CA TYR A 16 0.45 10.00 -0.04
C TYR A 16 0.17 10.35 1.42
N SER A 17 1.19 10.80 2.14
CA SER A 17 1.04 11.26 3.52
C SER A 17 2.03 12.39 3.80
N ALA A 18 1.52 13.61 3.95
CA ALA A 18 2.33 14.77 4.33
C ALA A 18 2.92 14.61 5.74
N GLN A 19 2.20 13.92 6.62
CA GLN A 19 2.58 13.65 8.00
C GLN A 19 3.50 12.41 8.13
N LYS A 20 3.79 11.71 7.02
CA LYS A 20 4.60 10.48 6.99
C LYS A 20 4.05 9.37 7.88
N ILE A 21 2.71 9.27 7.97
CA ILE A 21 2.01 8.24 8.73
C ILE A 21 1.12 7.38 7.83
N VAL A 22 0.84 6.16 8.31
CA VAL A 22 -0.27 5.35 7.83
C VAL A 22 -1.45 5.58 8.78
N ASP A 23 -2.45 6.34 8.30
CA ASP A 23 -3.62 6.67 9.10
C ASP A 23 -4.64 5.53 9.20
N THR A 24 -5.63 5.70 10.07
CA THR A 24 -6.67 4.69 10.33
C THR A 24 -7.57 4.44 9.11
N GLY A 25 -7.78 5.45 8.25
CA GLY A 25 -8.57 5.31 7.03
C GLY A 25 -7.87 4.40 6.01
N LEU A 26 -6.57 4.60 5.80
CA LEU A 26 -5.75 3.74 4.96
C LEU A 26 -5.68 2.31 5.51
N ILE A 27 -5.55 2.13 6.83
CA ILE A 27 -5.59 0.80 7.47
C ILE A 27 -6.93 0.11 7.18
N TYR A 28 -8.04 0.81 7.41
CA TYR A 28 -9.38 0.28 7.20
C TYR A 28 -9.60 -0.14 5.74
N MET A 29 -9.24 0.72 4.79
CA MET A 29 -9.37 0.44 3.36
C MET A 29 -8.55 -0.79 2.95
N LEU A 30 -7.28 -0.87 3.37
CA LEU A 30 -6.42 -2.00 3.02
C LEU A 30 -6.90 -3.31 3.63
N GLN A 31 -7.43 -3.26 4.87
CA GLN A 31 -8.05 -4.42 5.50
C GLN A 31 -9.23 -4.93 4.66
N ALA A 32 -10.18 -4.06 4.29
CA ALA A 32 -11.33 -4.43 3.49
C ALA A 32 -10.94 -5.00 2.11
N MET A 33 -9.99 -4.37 1.41
CA MET A 33 -9.51 -4.86 0.11
C MET A 33 -8.84 -6.24 0.23
N SER A 34 -8.14 -6.48 1.34
CA SER A 34 -7.46 -7.75 1.58
C SER A 34 -8.43 -8.94 1.70
N GLU A 35 -9.69 -8.71 2.03
CA GLU A 35 -10.73 -9.76 2.08
C GLU A 35 -11.17 -10.20 0.67
N HIS A 36 -10.89 -9.39 -0.35
CA HIS A 36 -11.37 -9.59 -1.72
C HIS A 36 -10.27 -9.86 -2.74
N GLY A 37 -9.00 -9.80 -2.35
CA GLY A 37 -7.85 -10.02 -3.24
C GLY A 37 -6.49 -9.78 -2.60
N ASP A 38 -5.46 -9.81 -3.42
CA ASP A 38 -4.12 -9.36 -3.04
C ASP A 38 -4.01 -7.85 -3.21
N THR A 39 -3.30 -7.18 -2.31
CA THR A 39 -3.18 -5.72 -2.30
C THR A 39 -1.72 -5.31 -2.29
N VAL A 40 -1.35 -4.38 -3.15
CA VAL A 40 -0.03 -3.74 -3.20
C VAL A 40 -0.23 -2.24 -2.96
N LEU A 41 0.55 -1.68 -2.03
CA LEU A 41 0.57 -0.25 -1.74
C LEU A 41 1.92 0.33 -2.16
N VAL A 42 1.89 1.43 -2.90
CA VAL A 42 3.08 2.27 -3.16
C VAL A 42 2.73 3.70 -2.80
N MET A 43 3.60 4.38 -2.04
CA MET A 43 3.36 5.76 -1.60
C MET A 43 4.44 6.73 -2.07
N ASP A 44 4.02 7.92 -2.53
CA ASP A 44 4.89 9.06 -2.85
C ASP A 44 5.21 9.92 -1.62
N SER A 45 5.63 9.28 -0.53
CA SER A 45 6.09 9.96 0.67
C SER A 45 7.05 9.08 1.45
N ASP A 46 7.94 9.69 2.24
CA ASP A 46 8.93 8.96 3.05
C ASP A 46 8.31 8.46 4.36
N VAL A 47 7.29 7.61 4.26
CA VAL A 47 6.65 6.96 5.42
C VAL A 47 7.63 5.93 6.00
N PRO A 48 7.94 5.97 7.31
CA PRO A 48 8.91 5.07 7.91
C PRO A 48 8.37 3.64 7.96
N GLN A 49 9.29 2.67 8.00
CA GLN A 49 8.94 1.26 8.03
C GLN A 49 8.05 0.88 9.23
N SER A 50 8.20 1.55 10.37
CA SER A 50 7.34 1.35 11.56
C SER A 50 5.86 1.60 11.26
N GLU A 51 5.54 2.56 10.40
CA GLU A 51 4.18 2.86 9.98
C GLU A 51 3.66 1.83 8.97
N LEU A 52 4.48 1.44 7.99
CA LEU A 52 4.14 0.37 7.04
C LEU A 52 3.91 -0.98 7.73
N ASN A 53 4.57 -1.23 8.87
CA ASN A 53 4.37 -2.45 9.64
C ASN A 53 2.93 -2.60 10.15
N LYS A 54 2.19 -1.51 10.37
CA LYS A 54 0.78 -1.51 10.79
C LYS A 54 -0.14 -2.24 9.82
N ILE A 55 0.18 -2.19 8.53
CA ILE A 55 -0.63 -2.78 7.44
C ILE A 55 -0.04 -4.08 6.87
N SER A 56 1.12 -4.51 7.36
CA SER A 56 1.91 -5.62 6.78
C SER A 56 1.17 -6.97 6.71
N LYS A 57 0.08 -7.14 7.46
CA LYS A 57 -0.81 -8.32 7.41
C LYS A 57 -1.91 -8.25 6.35
N TYR A 58 -2.18 -7.07 5.80
CA TYR A 58 -3.26 -6.85 4.83
C TYR A 58 -2.76 -6.76 3.39
N VAL A 59 -1.47 -6.46 3.20
CA VAL A 59 -0.86 -6.26 1.89
C VAL A 59 0.13 -7.38 1.55
N LEU A 60 0.21 -7.68 0.26
CA LEU A 60 1.26 -8.53 -0.33
C LEU A 60 2.59 -7.78 -0.35
N HIS A 61 2.54 -6.48 -0.67
CA HIS A 61 3.69 -5.58 -0.67
C HIS A 61 3.28 -4.16 -0.27
N ALA A 62 4.15 -3.46 0.45
CA ALA A 62 4.04 -2.03 0.69
C ALA A 62 5.42 -1.36 0.59
N SER A 63 5.48 -0.23 -0.11
CA SER A 63 6.66 0.63 -0.13
C SER A 63 6.26 2.10 -0.07
N ALA A 64 7.12 2.91 0.50
CA ALA A 64 6.92 4.35 0.62
C ALA A 64 8.25 5.05 0.40
N LYS A 65 8.36 5.78 -0.70
CA LYS A 65 9.55 6.53 -1.06
C LYS A 65 9.12 7.72 -1.90
N LYS A 66 9.49 8.92 -1.48
CA LYS A 66 9.22 10.13 -2.26
C LYS A 66 9.87 10.02 -3.64
N HIS A 67 9.06 10.19 -4.67
CA HIS A 67 9.45 10.15 -6.08
C HIS A 67 8.89 11.33 -6.90
N GLY A 68 7.93 12.10 -6.38
CA GLY A 68 7.49 13.38 -6.96
C GLY A 68 6.60 13.26 -8.20
N GLU A 69 5.96 12.09 -8.40
CA GLU A 69 5.10 11.80 -9.55
C GLU A 69 3.66 11.48 -9.11
N TYR A 70 3.37 11.64 -7.82
CA TYR A 70 2.09 11.36 -7.17
C TYR A 70 1.55 9.97 -7.54
N ASP A 71 0.23 9.80 -7.58
CA ASP A 71 -0.39 8.49 -7.78
C ASP A 71 0.07 7.78 -9.06
N PHE A 72 0.26 8.52 -10.16
CA PHE A 72 0.75 7.94 -11.42
C PHE A 72 2.14 7.31 -11.29
N GLY A 73 3.04 7.97 -10.55
CA GLY A 73 4.34 7.38 -10.24
C GLY A 73 4.24 6.14 -9.36
N SER A 74 3.33 6.15 -8.39
CA SER A 74 3.11 4.98 -7.53
C SER A 74 2.58 3.79 -8.33
N TYR A 75 1.60 3.99 -9.22
CA TYR A 75 1.09 2.92 -10.09
C TYR A 75 2.15 2.37 -11.05
N LYS A 76 3.01 3.23 -11.59
CA LYS A 76 4.16 2.80 -12.41
C LYS A 76 5.11 1.86 -11.66
N ARG A 77 5.18 1.92 -10.33
CA ARG A 77 6.07 1.10 -9.49
C ARG A 77 5.36 -0.09 -8.83
N ALA A 78 4.03 -0.09 -8.84
CA ALA A 78 3.23 -1.13 -8.21
C ALA A 78 3.06 -2.39 -9.09
N TYR A 79 3.29 -2.26 -10.40
CA TYR A 79 3.20 -3.33 -11.40
C TYR A 79 4.41 -3.31 -12.35
N THR A 80 5.60 -3.46 -11.78
CA THR A 80 6.87 -3.64 -12.50
C THR A 80 7.62 -4.79 -11.88
#